data_AF-A0A8J4B9T4-F1
#
_entry.id   AF-A0A8J4B9T4-F1
#
_cell.length_a   1.000
_cell.length_b   1.000
_cell.length_c   1.000
_cell.angle_alpha   90.00
_cell.angle_beta   90.00
_cell.angle_gamma   90.00
#
_symmetry.space_group_name_H-M   'P 1'
#
loop_
_entity.id
_entity.type
_entity.pdbx_description
1 polymer ?
#
loop_
_entity_poly.entity_id
_entity_poly.type
_entity_poly.pdbx_seq_one_letter_code
_entity_poly.pdbx_strand_id
1 'polypeptide(L)'
;MGSETEGSFFDSNCINCWSVPRCCSTSLLYSFAQRSDTTVLDEPLYANYLRLTCLPRPYREQVLAAQNPDGNAVVSEQLLSARGHGGSSGSRPVLYAKHMGKHKIGLGPELFRRAQHVVLVREPYGVLQSFSNVLEPTQQELGYTALLEIVSELRVLGRRPIVVSSDELVREPAGVLRALCAALGLAWEPTMLSWPAGPKPYDGLWADWWYKNTHKSTGFDAEVRDARKPLPVHLKPLLAETYPLYDMLSRQAIRPVRDTVPRPLGIFAPDGAGDDNAHAAKTVSSSSPSAAAAAAAPTSPQNEFQSPGVGGKHPGGTHVYVQDPRNEDVLIGIRDGVSGRFELVWRPHARVSVLDSGYMLGDGVWEGIRLHQGVLYLSEEHFERLFEGAKAVDMDLGLSRQQLQQLVYDTVDANGMSSGVHIRLMVTRGLKPTPYQNPNITIGMPTIVIVPEHKEPSPVPREVGIRLFTVHVRRGPPDVQDPGWNSHSKLNCIAACIQANKAGADEALMLDPQGFVATCNSTNFFIVRKGEVWAPSPRHQLRGITRARVQELCRDNDIPCRETDFYLTQVYSADEAFVTGTFAGVIPVVQVDGRVIGSGRRGPMAARLQQLHAAFVDSYCATGRRVLD
;
A
#
# COMPACT_ATOMS: atom_id res chain seq x y z
N MET A 1 57.88 21.06 5.61
CA MET A 1 57.63 19.90 4.72
C MET A 1 56.18 20.01 4.28
N GLY A 2 55.97 20.11 2.98
CA GLY A 2 54.79 20.72 2.37
C GLY A 2 53.48 19.97 2.62
N SER A 3 52.42 20.76 2.71
CA SER A 3 51.02 20.38 2.61
C SER A 3 50.68 19.95 1.19
N GLU A 4 50.35 18.67 0.99
CA GLU A 4 49.62 18.23 -0.19
C GLU A 4 48.12 18.36 0.08
N THR A 5 47.50 19.24 -0.70
CA THR A 5 46.06 19.40 -0.85
C THR A 5 45.43 18.09 -1.34
N GLU A 6 44.45 17.55 -0.59
CA GLU A 6 43.60 16.43 -0.98
C GLU A 6 42.84 16.75 -2.29
N GLY A 7 43.42 16.36 -3.41
CA GLY A 7 42.80 16.43 -4.73
C GLY A 7 42.00 15.16 -5.07
N SER A 8 40.74 15.33 -5.47
CA SER A 8 39.93 14.44 -6.33
C SER A 8 40.23 12.93 -6.26
N PHE A 9 39.51 12.20 -5.39
CA PHE A 9 39.66 10.76 -5.10
C PHE A 9 39.31 9.75 -6.22
N PHE A 10 39.02 10.18 -7.45
CA PHE A 10 38.78 9.28 -8.59
C PHE A 10 39.82 9.54 -9.69
N ASP A 11 40.64 8.51 -9.98
CA ASP A 11 41.60 8.54 -11.10
C ASP A 11 40.92 8.46 -12.48
N SER A 12 39.65 8.02 -12.53
CA SER A 12 38.89 7.82 -13.76
C SER A 12 37.53 8.52 -13.70
N ASN A 13 37.17 9.23 -14.77
CA ASN A 13 35.81 9.75 -14.99
C ASN A 13 34.86 8.65 -15.51
N CYS A 14 34.92 7.47 -14.91
CA CYS A 14 34.10 6.32 -15.28
C CYS A 14 32.95 6.11 -14.28
N ILE A 15 31.73 5.98 -14.81
CA ILE A 15 30.51 5.70 -14.07
C ILE A 15 30.02 4.33 -14.46
N ASN A 16 29.99 3.41 -13.50
CA ASN A 16 29.46 2.07 -13.71
C ASN A 16 28.06 1.98 -13.13
N CYS A 17 27.05 1.87 -14.00
CA CYS A 17 25.67 1.65 -13.60
C CYS A 17 25.37 0.14 -13.55
N TRP A 18 25.14 -0.36 -12.34
CA TRP A 18 24.79 -1.74 -12.07
C TRP A 18 23.29 -1.87 -11.87
N SER A 19 22.65 -2.74 -12.65
CA SER A 19 21.20 -2.81 -12.68
C SER A 19 20.68 -4.24 -12.56
N VAL A 20 19.42 -4.39 -12.13
CA VAL A 20 18.67 -5.65 -12.35
C VAL A 20 18.19 -5.71 -13.81
N PRO A 21 17.72 -6.86 -14.33
CA PRO A 21 17.02 -6.89 -15.60
C PRO A 21 15.75 -6.03 -15.57
N ARG A 22 15.31 -5.54 -16.72
CA ARG A 22 14.01 -4.86 -16.89
C ARG A 22 13.80 -3.61 -16.00
N CYS A 23 14.86 -2.90 -15.61
CA CYS A 23 14.78 -1.67 -14.80
C CYS A 23 15.13 -0.37 -15.55
N CYS A 24 14.82 -0.31 -16.85
CA CYS A 24 15.09 0.86 -17.68
C CYS A 24 16.58 1.29 -17.74
N SER A 25 17.52 0.37 -17.47
CA SER A 25 18.96 0.67 -17.56
C SER A 25 19.40 1.07 -18.96
N THR A 26 18.83 0.48 -20.01
CA THR A 26 19.10 0.90 -21.40
C THR A 26 18.58 2.31 -21.68
N SER A 27 17.41 2.69 -21.14
CA SER A 27 16.92 4.07 -21.25
C SER A 27 17.83 5.05 -20.51
N LEU A 28 18.37 4.68 -19.35
CA LEU A 28 19.36 5.49 -18.63
C LEU A 28 20.69 5.59 -19.40
N LEU A 29 21.13 4.52 -20.07
CA LEU A 29 22.27 4.55 -20.99
C LEU A 29 22.03 5.58 -22.12
N TYR A 30 20.86 5.55 -22.76
CA TYR A 30 20.51 6.48 -23.84
C TYR A 30 20.45 7.93 -23.34
N SER A 31 19.93 8.13 -22.13
CA SER A 31 19.90 9.42 -21.43
C SER A 31 21.31 10.00 -21.21
N PHE A 32 22.25 9.20 -20.69
CA PHE A 32 23.64 9.63 -20.52
C PHE A 32 24.35 9.87 -21.87
N ALA A 33 23.98 9.14 -22.92
CA ALA A 33 24.52 9.36 -24.27
C ALA A 33 24.08 10.70 -24.90
N GLN A 34 23.09 11.40 -24.33
CA GLN A 34 22.68 12.73 -24.80
C GLN A 34 23.50 13.88 -24.20
N ARG A 35 24.35 13.58 -23.22
CA ARG A 35 25.22 14.59 -22.61
C ARG A 35 26.34 14.95 -23.56
N SER A 36 26.68 16.23 -23.60
CA SER A 36 27.76 16.75 -24.45
C SER A 36 29.15 16.18 -24.15
N ASP A 37 29.37 15.70 -22.92
CA ASP A 37 30.67 15.28 -22.39
C ASP A 37 30.81 13.75 -22.20
N THR A 38 29.80 12.95 -22.59
CA THR A 38 29.71 11.54 -22.20
C THR A 38 29.82 10.57 -23.38
N THR A 39 30.67 9.56 -23.23
CA THR A 39 30.70 8.36 -24.07
C THR A 39 30.10 7.19 -23.31
N VAL A 40 29.41 6.28 -24.00
CA VAL A 40 28.67 5.18 -23.37
C VAL A 40 29.17 3.80 -23.82
N LEU A 41 29.09 2.81 -22.93
CA LEU A 41 29.34 1.39 -23.20
C LEU A 41 28.18 0.54 -22.69
N ASP A 42 27.68 -0.37 -23.54
CA ASP A 42 26.61 -1.30 -23.20
C ASP A 42 27.16 -2.67 -22.81
N GLU A 43 27.08 -2.99 -21.51
CA GLU A 43 27.49 -4.25 -20.86
C GLU A 43 28.83 -4.83 -21.37
N PRO A 44 29.95 -4.08 -21.28
CA PRO A 44 31.26 -4.56 -21.75
C PRO A 44 31.79 -5.75 -20.94
N LEU A 45 31.21 -6.06 -19.78
CA LEU A 45 31.57 -7.19 -18.91
C LEU A 45 30.74 -8.46 -19.18
N TYR A 46 29.85 -8.47 -20.17
CA TYR A 46 28.92 -9.57 -20.36
C TYR A 46 29.61 -10.86 -20.84
N ALA A 47 30.61 -10.77 -21.73
CA ALA A 47 31.41 -11.94 -22.13
C ALA A 47 32.12 -12.62 -20.95
N ASN A 48 32.63 -11.85 -19.98
CA ASN A 48 33.23 -12.41 -18.77
C ASN A 48 32.21 -13.22 -17.96
N TYR A 49 31.00 -12.68 -17.78
CA TYR A 49 29.91 -13.39 -17.12
C TYR A 49 29.53 -14.69 -17.84
N LEU A 50 29.37 -14.66 -19.18
CA LEU A 50 29.00 -15.85 -19.97
C LEU A 50 30.11 -16.91 -20.01
N ARG A 51 31.38 -16.50 -19.95
CA ARG A 51 32.53 -17.41 -19.84
C ARG A 51 32.53 -18.12 -18.49
N LEU A 52 32.42 -17.38 -17.40
CA LEU A 52 32.54 -17.93 -16.04
C LEU A 52 31.34 -18.78 -15.62
N THR A 53 30.13 -18.42 -16.06
CA THR A 53 28.91 -19.12 -15.66
C THR A 53 28.49 -20.23 -16.62
N CYS A 54 29.08 -20.28 -17.82
CA CYS A 54 28.66 -21.17 -18.91
C CYS A 54 27.15 -21.08 -19.23
N LEU A 55 26.52 -19.94 -18.91
CA LEU A 55 25.08 -19.77 -19.04
C LEU A 55 24.63 -19.86 -20.50
N PRO A 56 23.64 -20.70 -20.84
CA PRO A 56 23.18 -20.84 -22.20
C PRO A 56 22.43 -19.58 -22.65
N ARG A 57 22.86 -19.01 -23.78
CA ARG A 57 22.19 -17.93 -24.50
C ARG A 57 22.28 -18.15 -26.01
N PRO A 58 21.24 -17.82 -26.79
CA PRO A 58 21.25 -17.98 -28.25
C PRO A 58 22.40 -17.24 -28.95
N TYR A 59 22.82 -16.10 -28.39
CA TYR A 59 23.87 -15.22 -28.90
C TYR A 59 25.21 -15.37 -28.16
N ARG A 60 25.39 -16.42 -27.34
CA ARG A 60 26.57 -16.60 -26.48
C ARG A 60 27.89 -16.55 -27.26
N GLU A 61 28.00 -17.36 -28.31
CA GLU A 61 29.24 -17.47 -29.09
C GLU A 61 29.58 -16.16 -29.81
N GLN A 62 28.56 -15.42 -30.27
CA GLN A 62 28.75 -14.11 -30.90
C GLN A 62 29.30 -13.08 -29.90
N VAL A 63 28.78 -13.09 -28.67
CA VAL A 63 29.28 -12.21 -27.60
C VAL A 63 30.72 -12.56 -27.20
N LEU A 64 31.03 -13.86 -27.04
CA LEU A 64 32.39 -14.30 -26.72
C LEU A 64 33.42 -14.02 -27.83
N ALA A 65 32.97 -13.98 -29.09
CA ALA A 65 33.82 -13.61 -30.22
C ALA A 65 34.03 -12.10 -30.33
N ALA A 66 33.04 -11.28 -29.95
CA ALA A 66 33.06 -9.83 -30.14
C ALA A 66 33.59 -9.04 -28.92
N GLN A 67 33.52 -9.58 -27.72
CA GLN A 67 33.96 -8.95 -26.48
C GLN A 67 35.08 -9.75 -25.80
N ASN A 68 36.01 -9.06 -25.14
CA ASN A 68 37.06 -9.73 -24.36
C ASN A 68 36.42 -10.46 -23.15
N PRO A 69 36.59 -11.79 -23.03
CA PRO A 69 35.97 -12.56 -21.96
C PRO A 69 36.75 -12.51 -20.64
N ASP A 70 37.90 -11.83 -20.57
CA ASP A 70 38.58 -11.50 -19.31
C ASP A 70 38.08 -10.17 -18.77
N GLY A 71 37.26 -10.24 -17.71
CA GLY A 71 36.68 -9.05 -17.08
C GLY A 71 37.72 -8.08 -16.51
N ASN A 72 38.86 -8.57 -16.00
CA ASN A 72 39.88 -7.69 -15.43
C ASN A 72 40.65 -6.94 -16.53
N ALA A 73 40.88 -7.58 -17.68
CA ALA A 73 41.42 -6.91 -18.86
C ALA A 73 40.47 -5.81 -19.36
N VAL A 74 39.16 -6.08 -19.44
CA VAL A 74 38.14 -5.06 -19.78
C VAL A 74 38.16 -3.89 -18.79
N VAL A 75 38.26 -4.18 -17.49
CA VAL A 75 38.38 -3.15 -16.44
C VAL A 75 39.60 -2.26 -16.69
N SER A 76 40.78 -2.82 -16.92
CA SER A 76 42.00 -2.02 -17.13
C SER A 76 42.03 -1.29 -18.47
N GLU A 77 41.58 -1.94 -19.54
CA GLU A 77 41.77 -1.47 -20.93
C GLU A 77 40.62 -0.60 -21.43
N GLN A 78 39.41 -0.75 -20.88
CA GLN A 78 38.22 -0.02 -21.34
C GLN A 78 37.67 0.89 -20.26
N LEU A 79 37.42 0.37 -19.04
CA LEU A 79 36.71 1.11 -17.99
C LEU A 79 37.60 2.11 -17.24
N LEU A 80 38.82 1.69 -16.87
CA LEU A 80 39.78 2.51 -16.13
C LEU A 80 40.88 3.09 -17.03
N SER A 81 40.85 2.80 -18.33
CA SER A 81 41.83 3.37 -19.26
C SER A 81 41.67 4.89 -19.32
N ALA A 82 42.75 5.61 -19.07
CA ALA A 82 42.78 7.05 -19.18
C ALA A 82 42.77 7.46 -20.66
N ARG A 83 41.62 7.40 -21.34
CA ARG A 83 41.44 8.06 -22.65
C ARG A 83 41.30 9.57 -22.46
N GLY A 84 42.39 10.20 -22.00
CA GLY A 84 42.65 11.61 -22.29
C GLY A 84 43.32 11.68 -23.66
N HIS A 85 42.57 11.93 -24.72
CA HIS A 85 43.11 12.42 -25.98
C HIS A 85 42.43 13.74 -26.32
N GLY A 86 43.25 14.79 -26.32
CA GLY A 86 43.04 16.19 -26.68
C GLY A 86 41.67 16.62 -27.21
N GLY A 87 41.04 17.53 -26.46
CA GLY A 87 40.02 18.45 -26.95
C GLY A 87 40.08 19.72 -26.11
N SER A 88 40.42 20.84 -26.73
CA SER A 88 40.51 22.17 -26.10
C SER A 88 39.12 22.68 -25.69
N SER A 89 38.63 22.29 -24.52
CA SER A 89 37.73 23.08 -23.66
C SER A 89 37.45 22.34 -22.35
N GLY A 90 38.13 22.71 -21.26
CA GLY A 90 37.72 22.66 -19.84
C GLY A 90 37.02 21.44 -19.16
N SER A 91 36.43 20.48 -19.86
CA SER A 91 35.70 19.35 -19.27
C SER A 91 36.34 18.03 -19.67
N ARG A 92 36.49 17.14 -18.69
CA ARG A 92 37.19 15.85 -18.82
C ARG A 92 36.14 14.80 -19.22
N PRO A 93 36.29 14.11 -20.36
CA PRO A 93 35.23 13.26 -20.92
C PRO A 93 34.80 12.17 -19.93
N VAL A 94 33.49 11.99 -19.79
CA VAL A 94 32.85 11.00 -18.91
C VAL A 94 32.61 9.72 -19.68
N LEU A 95 32.96 8.58 -19.09
CA LEU A 95 32.61 7.25 -19.61
C LEU A 95 31.49 6.67 -18.74
N TYR A 96 30.33 6.37 -19.34
CA TYR A 96 29.24 5.69 -18.66
C TYR A 96 29.11 4.25 -19.17
N ALA A 97 29.27 3.28 -18.29
CA ALA A 97 29.15 1.87 -18.60
C ALA A 97 27.93 1.26 -17.89
N LYS A 98 27.00 0.70 -18.66
CA LYS A 98 25.85 -0.05 -18.15
C LYS A 98 26.25 -1.51 -17.93
N HIS A 99 25.81 -2.09 -16.81
CA HIS A 99 26.02 -3.50 -16.47
C HIS A 99 24.79 -4.09 -15.77
N MET A 100 24.63 -5.41 -15.84
CA MET A 100 23.78 -6.12 -14.89
C MET A 100 24.58 -6.42 -13.62
N GLY A 101 23.95 -6.37 -12.43
CA GLY A 101 24.65 -6.61 -11.15
C GLY A 101 25.45 -7.92 -11.13
N LYS A 102 24.89 -8.97 -11.73
CA LYS A 102 25.53 -10.29 -11.87
C LYS A 102 26.83 -10.31 -12.70
N HIS A 103 27.13 -9.26 -13.47
CA HIS A 103 28.38 -9.16 -14.24
C HIS A 103 29.61 -8.91 -13.37
N LYS A 104 29.42 -8.58 -12.08
CA LYS A 104 30.50 -8.42 -11.09
C LYS A 104 31.38 -9.66 -10.90
N ILE A 105 30.87 -10.85 -11.22
CA ILE A 105 31.56 -12.11 -10.91
C ILE A 105 33.00 -12.15 -11.47
N GLY A 106 33.96 -12.49 -10.60
CA GLY A 106 35.37 -12.63 -10.96
C GLY A 106 36.15 -11.33 -11.18
N LEU A 107 35.56 -10.16 -10.89
CA LEU A 107 36.27 -8.88 -10.97
C LEU A 107 37.09 -8.61 -9.70
N GLY A 108 38.28 -8.02 -9.88
CA GLY A 108 39.09 -7.49 -8.79
C GLY A 108 38.55 -6.18 -8.20
N PRO A 109 39.08 -5.75 -7.04
CA PRO A 109 38.60 -4.57 -6.32
C PRO A 109 38.93 -3.23 -7.00
N GLU A 110 39.82 -3.23 -8.01
CA GLU A 110 40.29 -2.01 -8.67
C GLU A 110 39.17 -1.18 -9.31
N LEU A 111 38.18 -1.84 -9.92
CA LEU A 111 37.02 -1.16 -10.48
C LEU A 111 36.28 -0.36 -9.40
N PHE A 112 36.03 -0.99 -8.25
CA PHE A 112 35.29 -0.41 -7.12
C PHE A 112 36.07 0.69 -6.38
N ARG A 113 37.41 0.66 -6.46
CA ARG A 113 38.29 1.68 -5.88
C ARG A 113 38.49 2.90 -6.77
N ARG A 114 38.41 2.77 -8.09
CA ARG A 114 38.87 3.84 -9.00
C ARG A 114 37.77 4.50 -9.83
N ALA A 115 36.59 3.90 -9.89
CA ALA A 115 35.44 4.43 -10.62
C ALA A 115 34.28 4.85 -9.69
N GLN A 116 33.32 5.59 -10.24
CA GLN A 116 32.04 5.88 -9.61
C GLN A 116 31.03 4.76 -9.92
N HIS A 117 30.07 4.58 -9.02
CA HIS A 117 29.10 3.49 -9.10
C HIS A 117 27.68 3.96 -8.83
N VAL A 118 26.77 3.56 -9.70
CA VAL A 118 25.33 3.78 -9.57
C VAL A 118 24.65 2.43 -9.52
N VAL A 119 23.73 2.23 -8.59
CA VAL A 119 22.92 1.03 -8.48
C VAL A 119 21.49 1.38 -8.87
N LEU A 120 21.00 0.81 -9.98
CA LEU A 120 19.65 1.03 -10.48
C LEU A 120 18.78 -0.18 -10.13
N VAL A 121 17.77 0.06 -9.29
CA VAL A 121 16.86 -0.98 -8.79
C VAL A 121 15.45 -0.72 -9.27
N ARG A 122 14.69 -1.80 -9.45
CA ARG A 122 13.25 -1.77 -9.70
C ARG A 122 12.55 -2.69 -8.73
N GLU A 123 11.30 -2.42 -8.44
CA GLU A 123 10.49 -3.32 -7.61
C GLU A 123 10.41 -4.74 -8.24
N PRO A 124 10.64 -5.83 -7.47
CA PRO A 124 10.76 -7.18 -8.01
C PRO A 124 9.50 -7.74 -8.69
N TYR A 125 8.29 -7.37 -8.25
CA TYR A 125 7.05 -7.79 -8.91
C TYR A 125 7.05 -7.32 -10.37
N GLY A 126 7.35 -6.04 -10.61
CA GLY A 126 7.44 -5.49 -11.96
C GLY A 126 8.53 -6.14 -12.82
N VAL A 127 9.66 -6.49 -12.20
CA VAL A 127 10.74 -7.24 -12.87
C VAL A 127 10.29 -8.65 -13.22
N LEU A 128 9.73 -9.41 -12.28
CA LEU A 128 9.25 -10.78 -12.48
C LEU A 128 8.18 -10.86 -13.57
N GLN A 129 7.20 -9.95 -13.53
CA GLN A 129 6.14 -9.90 -14.53
C GLN A 129 6.69 -9.63 -15.94
N SER A 130 7.72 -8.81 -16.06
CA SER A 130 8.33 -8.47 -17.35
C SER A 130 9.32 -9.52 -17.84
N PHE A 131 10.13 -10.05 -16.93
CA PHE A 131 11.27 -10.94 -17.23
C PHE A 131 10.80 -12.36 -17.55
N SER A 132 9.75 -12.85 -16.86
CA SER A 132 9.15 -14.18 -17.10
C SER A 132 8.59 -14.37 -18.51
N ASN A 133 8.29 -13.29 -19.25
CA ASN A 133 7.88 -13.38 -20.66
C ASN A 133 9.04 -13.67 -21.61
N VAL A 134 10.28 -13.56 -21.16
CA VAL A 134 11.49 -13.72 -21.98
C VAL A 134 12.31 -14.90 -21.52
N LEU A 135 12.53 -15.06 -20.21
CA LEU A 135 13.31 -16.14 -19.61
C LEU A 135 12.72 -16.56 -18.27
N GLU A 136 12.99 -17.79 -17.85
CA GLU A 136 12.63 -18.28 -16.52
C GLU A 136 13.38 -17.48 -15.43
N PRO A 137 12.67 -16.79 -14.52
CA PRO A 137 13.32 -16.01 -13.47
C PRO A 137 13.96 -16.89 -12.39
N THR A 138 15.17 -16.53 -11.97
CA THR A 138 15.85 -17.12 -10.81
C THR A 138 16.52 -16.01 -9.99
N GLN A 139 16.87 -16.25 -8.72
CA GLN A 139 17.62 -15.27 -7.91
C GLN A 139 18.88 -14.75 -8.64
N GLN A 140 19.64 -15.67 -9.24
CA GLN A 140 20.85 -15.35 -9.98
C GLN A 140 20.55 -14.49 -11.23
N GLU A 141 19.46 -14.78 -11.95
CA GLU A 141 19.06 -14.00 -13.12
C GLU A 141 18.63 -12.58 -12.76
N LEU A 142 17.89 -12.43 -11.66
CA LEU A 142 17.38 -11.14 -11.18
C LEU A 142 18.50 -10.24 -10.63
N GLY A 143 19.51 -10.82 -9.98
CA GLY A 143 20.75 -10.12 -9.62
C GLY A 143 20.65 -9.15 -8.43
N TYR A 144 19.57 -9.18 -7.64
CA TYR A 144 19.43 -8.31 -6.46
C TYR A 144 20.52 -8.56 -5.40
N THR A 145 20.88 -9.83 -5.18
CA THR A 145 22.00 -10.19 -4.28
C THR A 145 23.30 -9.55 -4.73
N ALA A 146 23.60 -9.60 -6.03
CA ALA A 146 24.81 -8.99 -6.57
C ALA A 146 24.83 -7.46 -6.42
N LEU A 147 23.67 -6.80 -6.54
CA LEU A 147 23.58 -5.35 -6.26
C LEU A 147 23.84 -5.03 -4.79
N LEU A 148 23.32 -5.84 -3.85
CA LEU A 148 23.62 -5.67 -2.43
C LEU A 148 25.10 -5.89 -2.12
N GLU A 149 25.74 -6.88 -2.74
CA GLU A 149 27.18 -7.08 -2.61
C GLU A 149 27.98 -5.85 -3.07
N ILE A 150 27.61 -5.25 -4.22
CA ILE A 150 28.22 -4.02 -4.72
C ILE A 150 28.06 -2.89 -3.70
N VAL A 151 26.85 -2.67 -3.19
CA VAL A 151 26.56 -1.65 -2.18
C VAL A 151 27.38 -1.89 -0.90
N SER A 152 27.51 -3.15 -0.49
CA SER A 152 28.30 -3.55 0.68
C SER A 152 29.79 -3.28 0.48
N GLU A 153 30.34 -3.67 -0.68
CA GLU A 153 31.74 -3.47 -1.03
C GLU A 153 32.10 -1.98 -1.08
N LEU A 154 31.23 -1.14 -1.67
CA LEU A 154 31.42 0.31 -1.67
C LEU A 154 31.47 0.90 -0.27
N ARG A 155 30.61 0.43 0.64
CA ARG A 155 30.60 0.88 2.04
C ARG A 155 31.86 0.46 2.78
N VAL A 156 32.36 -0.75 2.56
CA VAL A 156 33.63 -1.22 3.13
C VAL A 156 34.79 -0.33 2.68
N LEU A 157 34.74 0.19 1.43
CA LEU A 157 35.69 1.16 0.91
C LEU A 157 35.44 2.61 1.39
N GLY A 158 34.51 2.83 2.34
CA GLY A 158 34.17 4.16 2.86
C GLY A 158 33.38 5.03 1.87
N ARG A 159 32.84 4.45 0.80
CA ARG A 159 32.10 5.17 -0.24
C ARG A 159 30.61 5.16 0.04
N ARG A 160 29.94 6.28 -0.24
CA ARG A 160 28.49 6.37 -0.17
C ARG A 160 27.87 5.76 -1.44
N PRO A 161 27.08 4.69 -1.35
CA PRO A 161 26.40 4.11 -2.51
C PRO A 161 25.37 5.09 -3.10
N ILE A 162 25.36 5.23 -4.42
CA ILE A 162 24.31 5.99 -5.14
C ILE A 162 23.29 4.98 -5.65
N VAL A 163 22.12 4.93 -5.03
CA VAL A 163 21.02 4.05 -5.45
C VAL A 163 19.94 4.88 -6.13
N VAL A 164 19.42 4.39 -7.25
CA VAL A 164 18.35 5.01 -8.04
C VAL A 164 17.19 4.04 -8.16
N SER A 165 15.97 4.49 -7.86
CA SER A 165 14.75 3.73 -8.15
C SER A 165 14.32 3.96 -9.61
N SER A 166 14.25 2.89 -10.38
CA SER A 166 13.72 2.88 -11.74
C SER A 166 12.28 3.35 -11.79
N ASP A 167 11.46 3.00 -10.78
CA ASP A 167 10.05 3.36 -10.76
C ASP A 167 9.87 4.86 -10.47
N GLU A 168 10.76 5.47 -9.67
CA GLU A 168 10.78 6.93 -9.50
C GLU A 168 11.40 7.65 -10.69
N LEU A 169 12.44 7.09 -11.32
CA LEU A 169 13.06 7.63 -12.53
C LEU A 169 12.04 7.76 -13.68
N VAL A 170 11.17 6.76 -13.85
CA VAL A 170 10.11 6.82 -14.88
C VAL A 170 9.02 7.83 -14.50
N ARG A 171 8.67 7.94 -13.22
CA ARG A 171 7.60 8.83 -12.74
C ARG A 171 8.01 10.31 -12.74
N GLU A 172 9.23 10.61 -12.34
CA GLU A 172 9.75 11.98 -12.18
C GLU A 172 11.18 12.09 -12.75
N PRO A 173 11.37 11.89 -14.07
CA PRO A 173 12.69 11.72 -14.67
C PRO A 173 13.62 12.92 -14.47
N ALA A 174 13.12 14.14 -14.65
CA ALA A 174 13.93 15.35 -14.46
C ALA A 174 14.45 15.48 -13.01
N GLY A 175 13.58 15.27 -12.01
CA GLY A 175 13.95 15.38 -10.60
C GLY A 175 14.97 14.32 -10.18
N VAL A 176 14.81 13.08 -10.66
CA VAL A 176 15.75 11.98 -10.37
C VAL A 176 17.09 12.20 -11.09
N LEU A 177 17.09 12.60 -12.36
CA LEU A 177 18.33 12.85 -13.10
C LEU A 177 19.13 14.02 -12.54
N ARG A 178 18.47 15.09 -12.06
CA ARG A 178 19.14 16.17 -11.32
C ARG A 178 19.80 15.66 -10.04
N ALA A 179 19.08 14.89 -9.24
CA ALA A 179 19.61 14.28 -8.02
C ALA A 179 20.82 13.37 -8.32
N LEU A 180 20.72 12.57 -9.39
CA LEU A 180 21.77 11.65 -9.82
C LEU A 180 23.02 12.41 -10.29
N CYS A 181 22.86 13.41 -11.15
CA CYS A 181 23.97 14.25 -11.60
C CYS A 181 24.65 14.95 -10.43
N ALA A 182 23.87 15.52 -9.50
CA ALA A 182 24.41 16.14 -8.28
C ALA A 182 25.20 15.15 -7.42
N ALA A 183 24.70 13.92 -7.24
CA ALA A 183 25.39 12.87 -6.49
C ALA A 183 26.70 12.41 -7.17
N LEU A 184 26.77 12.49 -8.50
CA LEU A 184 27.95 12.15 -9.30
C LEU A 184 28.92 13.32 -9.49
N GLY A 185 28.54 14.55 -9.10
CA GLY A 185 29.33 15.75 -9.35
C GLY A 185 29.28 16.25 -10.80
N LEU A 186 28.21 15.93 -11.53
CA LEU A 186 28.00 16.32 -12.93
C LEU A 186 26.98 17.47 -13.04
N ALA A 187 27.14 18.31 -14.07
CA ALA A 187 26.11 19.26 -14.47
C ALA A 187 24.93 18.53 -15.13
N TRP A 188 23.70 18.80 -14.71
CA TRP A 188 22.50 18.22 -15.35
C TRP A 188 22.20 18.93 -16.68
N GLU A 189 21.91 18.16 -17.74
CA GLU A 189 21.53 18.69 -19.06
C GLU A 189 20.10 18.26 -19.41
N PRO A 190 19.21 19.18 -19.85
CA PRO A 190 17.85 18.82 -20.26
C PRO A 190 17.78 17.81 -21.42
N THR A 191 18.81 17.74 -22.25
CA THR A 191 18.96 16.77 -23.35
C THR A 191 18.89 15.32 -22.86
N MET A 192 19.24 15.06 -21.60
CA MET A 192 19.15 13.74 -20.97
C MET A 192 17.72 13.16 -20.92
N LEU A 193 16.68 13.96 -21.14
CA LEU A 193 15.29 13.51 -21.08
C LEU A 193 14.77 12.89 -22.38
N SER A 194 15.46 13.09 -23.52
CA SER A 194 14.94 12.72 -24.83
C SER A 194 16.02 12.19 -25.77
N TRP A 195 15.71 11.17 -26.55
CA TRP A 195 16.62 10.55 -27.53
C TRP A 195 15.85 10.14 -28.80
N PRO A 196 16.53 10.01 -29.96
CA PRO A 196 15.86 9.53 -31.17
C PRO A 196 15.41 8.08 -31.01
N ALA A 197 14.27 7.71 -31.61
CA ALA A 197 13.84 6.32 -31.69
C ALA A 197 14.79 5.48 -32.57
N GLY A 198 14.73 4.16 -32.43
CA GLY A 198 15.49 3.18 -33.22
C GLY A 198 16.75 2.65 -32.55
N PRO A 199 17.45 1.71 -33.20
CA PRO A 199 18.72 1.16 -32.71
C PRO A 199 19.80 2.24 -32.61
N LYS A 200 20.74 2.04 -31.68
CA LYS A 200 21.89 2.93 -31.46
C LYS A 200 23.19 2.24 -31.84
N PRO A 201 24.20 2.99 -32.32
CA PRO A 201 25.49 2.41 -32.72
C PRO A 201 26.27 1.80 -31.54
N TYR A 202 25.90 2.15 -30.30
CA TYR A 202 26.49 1.63 -29.07
C TYR A 202 25.61 0.55 -28.39
N ASP A 203 24.54 0.08 -29.04
CA ASP A 203 23.75 -1.04 -28.54
C ASP A 203 24.57 -2.35 -28.59
N GLY A 204 24.47 -3.16 -27.54
CA GLY A 204 25.08 -4.49 -27.53
C GLY A 204 24.46 -5.45 -28.55
N LEU A 205 25.18 -6.52 -28.89
CA LEU A 205 24.77 -7.55 -29.87
C LEU A 205 23.43 -8.25 -29.51
N TRP A 206 23.01 -8.16 -28.25
CA TRP A 206 21.76 -8.72 -27.74
C TRP A 206 20.56 -7.77 -27.90
N ALA A 207 20.72 -6.59 -28.51
CA ALA A 207 19.67 -5.58 -28.64
C ALA A 207 18.40 -6.11 -29.32
N ASP A 208 18.54 -6.93 -30.36
CA ASP A 208 17.41 -7.55 -31.06
C ASP A 208 16.50 -8.39 -30.15
N TRP A 209 17.08 -8.92 -29.06
CA TRP A 209 16.36 -9.76 -28.08
C TRP A 209 15.72 -8.94 -26.97
N TRP A 210 16.36 -7.84 -26.55
CA TRP A 210 15.98 -7.14 -25.32
C TRP A 210 15.41 -5.74 -25.54
N TYR A 211 15.79 -5.04 -26.61
CA TYR A 211 15.62 -3.58 -26.75
C TYR A 211 14.44 -3.17 -27.64
N LYS A 212 13.63 -4.12 -28.11
CA LYS A 212 12.44 -3.85 -28.95
C LYS A 212 11.53 -2.72 -28.42
N ASN A 213 11.36 -2.63 -27.10
CA ASN A 213 10.57 -1.56 -26.49
C ASN A 213 11.35 -0.24 -26.36
N THR A 214 12.62 -0.30 -25.95
CA THR A 214 13.47 0.88 -25.82
C THR A 214 13.75 1.54 -27.17
N HIS A 215 13.85 0.78 -28.25
CA HIS A 215 13.96 1.31 -29.62
C HIS A 215 12.70 2.08 -30.07
N LYS A 216 11.56 1.90 -29.41
CA LYS A 216 10.35 2.70 -29.69
C LYS A 216 10.26 3.96 -28.83
N SER A 217 11.03 4.04 -27.74
CA SER A 217 10.93 5.15 -26.81
C SER A 217 11.75 6.33 -27.29
N THR A 218 11.28 7.53 -26.99
CA THR A 218 12.02 8.78 -27.20
C THR A 218 12.34 9.49 -25.90
N GLY A 219 12.04 8.88 -24.75
CA GLY A 219 12.30 9.40 -23.41
C GLY A 219 11.88 8.39 -22.33
N PHE A 220 11.71 8.88 -21.10
CA PHE A 220 11.13 8.10 -20.00
C PHE A 220 9.60 8.22 -20.02
N ASP A 221 8.92 7.18 -20.50
CA ASP A 221 7.45 7.20 -20.62
C ASP A 221 6.76 6.91 -19.27
N ALA A 222 6.17 7.94 -18.67
CA ALA A 222 5.42 7.86 -17.42
C ALA A 222 4.01 7.24 -17.59
N GLU A 223 3.52 7.07 -18.83
CA GLU A 223 2.13 6.66 -19.13
C GLU A 223 1.81 5.20 -18.81
N VAL A 224 2.78 4.42 -18.33
CA VAL A 224 2.49 3.07 -17.86
C VAL A 224 1.85 3.16 -16.47
N ARG A 225 0.52 3.36 -16.46
CA ARG A 225 -0.32 2.94 -15.33
C ARG A 225 0.12 1.54 -14.94
N ASP A 226 0.22 1.32 -13.64
CA ASP A 226 0.65 0.07 -13.06
C ASP A 226 -0.33 -1.07 -13.40
N ALA A 227 -0.19 -1.63 -14.60
CA ALA A 227 -1.02 -2.71 -15.14
C ALA A 227 -0.56 -4.07 -14.61
N ARG A 228 -0.18 -4.12 -13.33
CA ARG A 228 0.26 -5.34 -12.64
C ARG A 228 -0.83 -6.40 -12.80
N LYS A 229 -0.51 -7.45 -13.55
CA LYS A 229 -1.34 -8.68 -13.63
C LYS A 229 -0.95 -9.57 -12.46
N PRO A 230 -1.86 -10.40 -11.93
CA PRO A 230 -1.53 -11.39 -10.91
C PRO A 230 -0.31 -12.22 -11.33
N LEU A 231 0.68 -12.34 -10.45
CA LEU A 231 1.84 -13.18 -10.72
C LEU A 231 1.45 -14.66 -10.70
N PRO A 232 1.94 -15.47 -11.65
CA PRO A 232 1.83 -16.92 -11.58
C PRO A 232 2.28 -17.45 -10.21
N VAL A 233 1.53 -18.42 -9.66
CA VAL A 233 1.74 -18.95 -8.30
C VAL A 233 3.19 -19.43 -8.09
N HIS A 234 3.82 -20.03 -9.10
CA HIS A 234 5.20 -20.52 -9.02
C HIS A 234 6.25 -19.40 -8.84
N LEU A 235 5.94 -18.15 -9.20
CA LEU A 235 6.86 -17.01 -9.02
C LEU A 235 6.71 -16.33 -7.65
N LYS A 236 5.64 -16.62 -6.89
CA LYS A 236 5.40 -16.00 -5.58
C LYS A 236 6.50 -16.31 -4.55
N PRO A 237 7.06 -17.54 -4.45
CA PRO A 237 8.20 -17.81 -3.57
C PRO A 237 9.43 -16.97 -3.93
N LEU A 238 9.75 -16.86 -5.21
CA LEU A 238 10.89 -16.06 -5.68
C LEU A 238 10.70 -14.57 -5.39
N LEU A 239 9.47 -14.05 -5.54
CA LEU A 239 9.14 -12.68 -5.13
C LEU A 239 9.38 -12.48 -3.62
N ALA A 240 8.87 -13.38 -2.79
CA ALA A 240 9.01 -13.29 -1.33
C ALA A 240 10.48 -13.32 -0.89
N GLU A 241 11.33 -14.07 -1.58
CA GLU A 241 12.77 -14.12 -1.33
C GLU A 241 13.50 -12.85 -1.83
N THR A 242 13.10 -12.33 -2.98
CA THR A 242 13.77 -11.18 -3.63
C THR A 242 13.40 -9.84 -2.98
N TYR A 243 12.16 -9.70 -2.50
CA TYR A 243 11.63 -8.42 -2.04
C TYR A 243 12.40 -7.81 -0.85
N PRO A 244 12.80 -8.56 0.19
CA PRO A 244 13.65 -8.01 1.25
C PRO A 244 14.96 -7.42 0.74
N LEU A 245 15.56 -8.02 -0.28
CA LEU A 245 16.79 -7.52 -0.89
C LEU A 245 16.56 -6.18 -1.60
N TYR A 246 15.45 -6.09 -2.34
CA TYR A 246 15.01 -4.83 -2.93
C TYR A 246 14.71 -3.76 -1.89
N ASP A 247 13.98 -4.07 -0.82
CA ASP A 247 13.63 -3.11 0.24
C ASP A 247 14.90 -2.52 0.90
N MET A 248 15.91 -3.35 1.16
CA MET A 248 17.21 -2.88 1.67
C MET A 248 17.92 -1.90 0.72
N LEU A 249 17.82 -2.12 -0.60
CA LEU A 249 18.41 -1.23 -1.60
C LEU A 249 17.57 0.05 -1.76
N SER A 250 16.25 -0.08 -1.90
CA SER A 250 15.33 1.02 -2.24
C SER A 250 15.23 2.07 -1.13
N ARG A 251 15.38 1.69 0.13
CA ARG A 251 15.47 2.63 1.28
C ARG A 251 16.65 3.59 1.18
N GLN A 252 17.65 3.27 0.36
CA GLN A 252 18.83 4.10 0.14
C GLN A 252 18.72 4.94 -1.14
N ALA A 253 17.64 4.80 -1.90
CA ALA A 253 17.47 5.50 -3.15
C ALA A 253 17.48 7.02 -2.95
N ILE A 254 18.19 7.72 -3.83
CA ILE A 254 18.17 9.18 -3.87
C ILE A 254 16.77 9.68 -4.19
N ARG A 255 16.38 10.81 -3.59
CA ARG A 255 15.07 11.41 -3.80
C ARG A 255 15.10 12.41 -4.96
N PRO A 256 14.02 12.54 -5.74
CA PRO A 256 13.92 13.55 -6.80
C PRO A 256 14.11 14.98 -6.24
N VAL A 257 14.87 15.81 -6.94
CA VAL A 257 15.00 17.24 -6.64
C VAL A 257 13.95 18.02 -7.43
N ARG A 258 12.98 18.59 -6.70
CA ARG A 258 11.96 19.49 -7.26
C ARG A 258 12.46 20.93 -7.26
N ASP A 259 12.03 21.71 -8.25
CA ASP A 259 12.38 23.14 -8.37
C ASP A 259 11.83 23.99 -7.21
N THR A 260 10.96 23.43 -6.37
CA THR A 260 10.48 24.02 -5.13
C THR A 260 11.37 23.59 -3.96
N VAL A 261 12.14 24.54 -3.44
CA VAL A 261 12.74 24.44 -2.10
C VAL A 261 11.63 24.10 -1.10
N PRO A 262 11.72 23.01 -0.32
CA PRO A 262 10.82 22.82 0.81
C PRO A 262 11.00 24.04 1.72
N ARG A 263 9.91 24.76 2.03
CA ARG A 263 9.96 25.75 3.11
C ARG A 263 10.61 25.05 4.31
N PRO A 264 11.64 25.64 4.95
CA PRO A 264 12.09 25.14 6.23
C PRO A 264 10.86 24.98 7.10
N LEU A 265 10.72 23.82 7.77
CA LEU A 265 9.76 23.65 8.85
C LEU A 265 9.92 24.87 9.75
N GLY A 266 8.89 25.73 9.75
CA GLY A 266 8.92 26.97 10.49
C GLY A 266 9.27 26.63 11.93
N ILE A 267 10.42 27.12 12.39
CA ILE A 267 10.66 27.28 13.81
C ILE A 267 9.52 28.17 14.27
N PHE A 268 8.63 27.63 15.10
CA PHE A 268 7.62 28.42 15.79
C PHE A 268 8.34 29.56 16.49
N ALA A 269 8.18 30.78 15.97
CA ALA A 269 8.42 31.97 16.75
C ALA A 269 7.33 32.00 17.84
N PRO A 270 7.69 32.05 19.13
CA PRO A 270 6.69 32.28 20.16
C PRO A 270 6.34 33.76 20.13
N ASP A 271 5.14 34.08 19.62
CA ASP A 271 4.53 35.38 19.88
C ASP A 271 4.23 35.51 21.37
N GLY A 272 4.62 36.67 21.91
CA GLY A 272 4.75 36.91 23.33
C GLY A 272 3.44 37.01 24.12
N ALA A 273 3.53 36.54 25.35
CA ALA A 273 2.98 37.13 26.57
C ALA A 273 4.04 36.80 27.64
N GLY A 274 4.71 37.77 28.28
CA GLY A 274 4.10 38.68 29.24
C GLY A 274 4.42 38.16 30.64
N ASP A 275 5.57 38.59 31.16
CA ASP A 275 6.02 38.74 32.55
C ASP A 275 5.82 37.64 33.63
N ASP A 276 6.86 37.59 34.47
CA ASP A 276 6.91 37.16 35.88
C ASP A 276 6.80 35.67 36.23
N ASN A 277 7.97 35.00 36.33
CA ASN A 277 8.53 34.68 37.65
C ASN A 277 9.88 33.97 37.56
N ALA A 278 10.87 34.59 38.21
CA ALA A 278 12.06 33.91 38.67
C ALA A 278 11.71 32.91 39.77
N HIS A 279 12.20 31.67 39.69
CA HIS A 279 12.90 31.00 40.80
C HIS A 279 13.35 29.57 40.47
N ALA A 280 14.59 29.31 40.88
CA ALA A 280 15.14 28.02 41.34
C ALA A 280 15.50 26.96 40.29
N ALA A 281 16.74 27.06 39.81
CA ALA A 281 17.55 25.91 39.44
C ALA A 281 17.77 25.00 40.66
N LYS A 282 17.42 23.72 40.54
CA LYS A 282 17.97 22.63 41.36
C LYS A 282 18.32 21.44 40.48
N THR A 283 19.62 21.27 40.29
CA THR A 283 20.32 20.00 40.02
C THR A 283 19.92 18.92 41.03
N VAL A 284 19.47 17.74 40.59
CA VAL A 284 19.71 16.46 41.29
C VAL A 284 19.74 15.28 40.30
N SER A 285 20.94 14.66 40.28
CA SER A 285 21.35 13.28 40.00
C SER A 285 20.50 12.31 39.17
N SER A 286 21.20 11.73 38.19
CA SER A 286 21.05 10.37 37.70
C SER A 286 21.08 9.33 38.82
N SER A 287 20.15 8.39 38.79
CA SER A 287 20.28 7.09 39.46
C SER A 287 19.79 5.99 38.54
N SER A 288 20.72 5.12 38.17
CA SER A 288 20.44 3.79 37.60
C SER A 288 19.93 2.87 38.70
N PRO A 289 19.14 1.84 38.34
CA PRO A 289 19.40 0.50 38.85
C PRO A 289 19.50 -0.48 37.67
N SER A 290 20.64 -1.15 37.51
CA SER A 290 20.96 -2.43 38.17
C SER A 290 20.22 -3.61 37.55
N ALA A 291 21.00 -4.42 36.85
CA ALA A 291 20.66 -5.75 36.37
C ALA A 291 20.39 -6.72 37.53
N ALA A 292 19.49 -7.68 37.31
CA ALA A 292 19.69 -9.12 37.54
C ALA A 292 18.34 -9.84 37.50
N ALA A 293 18.23 -10.85 36.65
CA ALA A 293 17.94 -12.24 37.04
C ALA A 293 17.49 -13.03 35.80
N ALA A 294 18.38 -13.90 35.35
CA ALA A 294 18.07 -15.00 34.47
C ALA A 294 17.18 -16.01 35.21
N ALA A 295 16.09 -16.44 34.58
CA ALA A 295 15.38 -17.66 34.93
C ALA A 295 14.96 -18.37 33.65
N ALA A 296 15.56 -19.53 33.42
CA ALA A 296 15.24 -20.45 32.34
C ALA A 296 13.90 -21.16 32.62
N ALA A 297 13.11 -21.38 31.57
CA ALA A 297 11.99 -22.31 31.56
C ALA A 297 11.75 -22.81 30.11
N PRO A 298 11.14 -24.01 29.93
CA PRO A 298 11.62 -25.03 29.00
C PRO A 298 10.99 -25.01 27.61
N THR A 299 11.71 -25.63 26.68
CA THR A 299 11.27 -26.02 25.34
C THR A 299 10.01 -26.88 25.37
N SER A 300 8.97 -26.46 24.67
CA SER A 300 7.79 -27.27 24.33
C SER A 300 7.57 -27.24 22.81
N PRO A 301 7.06 -28.32 22.21
CA PRO A 301 7.25 -28.64 20.80
C PRO A 301 6.38 -27.78 19.86
N GLN A 302 6.91 -27.59 18.66
CA GLN A 302 6.26 -26.92 17.53
C GLN A 302 4.93 -27.62 17.20
N ASN A 303 3.81 -26.99 17.55
CA ASN A 303 2.53 -27.30 16.91
C ASN A 303 2.49 -26.54 15.58
N GLU A 304 2.63 -27.28 14.48
CA GLU A 304 2.27 -26.82 13.15
C GLU A 304 0.81 -26.31 13.18
N PHE A 305 0.63 -25.01 12.90
CA PHE A 305 -0.68 -24.44 12.62
C PHE A 305 -1.18 -25.01 11.29
N GLN A 306 -1.88 -26.13 11.33
CA GLN A 306 -2.72 -26.57 10.23
C GLN A 306 -3.91 -25.61 10.11
N SER A 307 -3.98 -24.89 8.98
CA SER A 307 -5.17 -24.16 8.56
C SER A 307 -6.39 -25.08 8.63
N PRO A 308 -7.52 -24.69 9.24
CA PRO A 308 -8.68 -25.56 9.32
C PRO A 308 -9.19 -25.88 7.92
N GLY A 309 -9.11 -27.15 7.56
CA GLY A 309 -9.64 -27.70 6.32
C GLY A 309 -11.15 -27.52 6.20
N VAL A 310 -11.56 -27.36 4.95
CA VAL A 310 -12.93 -27.34 4.45
C VAL A 310 -13.67 -28.61 4.91
N GLY A 311 -14.62 -28.44 5.84
CA GLY A 311 -15.47 -29.54 6.31
C GLY A 311 -16.19 -29.26 7.63
N GLY A 312 -17.21 -28.38 7.62
CA GLY A 312 -18.12 -28.24 8.76
C GLY A 312 -18.88 -26.91 8.80
N LYS A 313 -20.21 -26.97 8.71
CA LYS A 313 -21.22 -25.89 8.83
C LYS A 313 -20.96 -24.63 8.00
N HIS A 314 -21.82 -24.34 7.03
CA HIS A 314 -21.86 -23.02 6.39
C HIS A 314 -21.84 -21.92 7.47
N PRO A 315 -20.88 -20.99 7.47
CA PRO A 315 -20.93 -19.86 8.38
C PRO A 315 -22.08 -18.98 7.89
N GLY A 316 -23.27 -19.12 8.50
CA GLY A 316 -24.34 -18.16 8.34
C GLY A 316 -23.89 -16.86 9.00
N GLY A 317 -23.86 -15.77 8.24
CA GLY A 317 -23.42 -14.47 8.73
C GLY A 317 -23.68 -13.39 7.70
N THR A 318 -23.75 -12.13 8.13
CA THR A 318 -24.06 -10.99 7.25
C THR A 318 -22.93 -10.61 6.30
N HIS A 319 -21.71 -11.09 6.56
CA HIS A 319 -20.50 -10.78 5.80
C HIS A 319 -20.00 -11.97 4.97
N VAL A 320 -20.86 -12.94 4.63
CA VAL A 320 -20.49 -14.08 3.79
C VAL A 320 -20.31 -13.62 2.34
N TYR A 321 -19.20 -14.00 1.73
CA TYR A 321 -18.82 -13.59 0.38
C TYR A 321 -18.22 -14.75 -0.42
N VAL A 322 -18.20 -14.59 -1.74
CA VAL A 322 -17.52 -15.53 -2.64
C VAL A 322 -16.03 -15.21 -2.65
N GLN A 323 -15.18 -16.18 -2.31
CA GLN A 323 -13.73 -15.98 -2.35
C GLN A 323 -13.27 -15.72 -3.79
N ASP A 324 -12.47 -14.68 -3.96
CA ASP A 324 -11.94 -14.28 -5.27
C ASP A 324 -10.41 -14.31 -5.25
N PRO A 325 -9.75 -15.14 -6.09
CA PRO A 325 -8.30 -15.29 -6.10
C PRO A 325 -7.57 -14.01 -6.53
N ARG A 326 -8.24 -13.08 -7.21
CA ARG A 326 -7.64 -11.78 -7.58
C ARG A 326 -7.24 -10.96 -6.36
N ASN A 327 -7.91 -11.18 -5.22
CA ASN A 327 -7.63 -10.45 -3.98
C ASN A 327 -6.23 -10.71 -3.40
N GLU A 328 -5.55 -11.79 -3.80
CA GLU A 328 -4.18 -12.07 -3.33
C GLU A 328 -3.15 -11.07 -3.87
N ASP A 329 -3.47 -10.42 -5.00
CA ASP A 329 -2.53 -9.59 -5.73
C ASP A 329 -2.95 -8.12 -5.85
N VAL A 330 -3.97 -7.69 -5.10
CA VAL A 330 -4.45 -6.30 -5.12
C VAL A 330 -3.43 -5.32 -4.52
N LEU A 331 -3.46 -4.09 -5.01
CA LEU A 331 -2.74 -2.95 -4.47
C LEU A 331 -3.57 -2.26 -3.39
N ILE A 332 -2.93 -1.97 -2.27
CA ILE A 332 -3.47 -1.24 -1.13
C ILE A 332 -2.94 0.19 -1.19
N GLY A 333 -3.84 1.17 -1.14
CA GLY A 333 -3.45 2.57 -1.04
C GLY A 333 -3.06 2.89 0.40
N ILE A 334 -1.86 3.42 0.62
CA ILE A 334 -1.38 3.83 1.94
C ILE A 334 -0.82 5.24 1.85
N ARG A 335 -1.37 6.16 2.65
CA ARG A 335 -0.75 7.45 2.95
C ARG A 335 -0.11 7.38 4.32
N ASP A 336 1.20 7.44 4.39
CA ASP A 336 1.89 7.45 5.67
C ASP A 336 1.79 8.83 6.34
N GLY A 337 1.67 8.84 7.66
CA GLY A 337 1.49 10.07 8.44
C GLY A 337 2.73 10.97 8.51
N VAL A 338 3.94 10.42 8.35
CA VAL A 338 5.19 11.14 8.62
C VAL A 338 5.68 11.90 7.39
N SER A 339 5.75 11.22 6.26
CA SER A 339 6.16 11.78 4.97
C SER A 339 4.98 12.38 4.20
N GLY A 340 3.75 11.97 4.53
CA GLY A 340 2.54 12.39 3.82
C GLY A 340 2.40 11.76 2.42
N ARG A 341 3.31 10.86 2.03
CA ARG A 341 3.34 10.25 0.71
C ARG A 341 2.24 9.20 0.62
N PHE A 342 1.50 9.25 -0.49
CA PHE A 342 0.59 8.19 -0.89
C PHE A 342 1.31 7.20 -1.82
N GLU A 343 1.22 5.91 -1.49
CA GLU A 343 1.81 4.82 -2.25
C GLU A 343 0.80 3.69 -2.45
N LEU A 344 0.96 2.96 -3.55
CA LEU A 344 0.23 1.74 -3.85
C LEU A 344 1.12 0.54 -3.56
N VAL A 345 0.77 -0.22 -2.52
CA VAL A 345 1.58 -1.32 -1.99
C VAL A 345 0.89 -2.64 -2.27
N TRP A 346 1.62 -3.63 -2.77
CA TRP A 346 1.08 -4.97 -2.97
C TRP A 346 0.59 -5.57 -1.64
N ARG A 347 -0.61 -6.15 -1.62
CA ARG A 347 -1.31 -6.58 -0.39
C ARG A 347 -0.44 -7.39 0.57
N PRO A 348 0.31 -8.42 0.16
CA PRO A 348 1.21 -9.14 1.07
C PRO A 348 2.29 -8.30 1.72
N HIS A 349 2.59 -7.10 1.23
CA HIS A 349 3.57 -6.16 1.82
C HIS A 349 2.93 -4.91 2.44
N ALA A 350 1.62 -4.74 2.35
CA ALA A 350 0.92 -3.66 3.02
C ALA A 350 1.09 -3.80 4.54
N ARG A 351 1.74 -2.83 5.18
CA ARG A 351 2.04 -2.82 6.62
C ARG A 351 1.82 -1.43 7.20
N VAL A 352 1.43 -1.39 8.46
CA VAL A 352 1.49 -0.20 9.31
C VAL A 352 2.45 -0.47 10.46
N SER A 353 2.99 0.60 11.06
CA SER A 353 3.86 0.46 12.23
C SER A 353 3.08 -0.12 13.41
N VAL A 354 3.74 -0.98 14.21
CA VAL A 354 3.19 -1.40 15.51
C VAL A 354 3.05 -0.24 16.49
N LEU A 355 3.71 0.89 16.22
CA LEU A 355 3.59 2.14 16.96
C LEU A 355 2.51 3.09 16.38
N ASP A 356 1.74 2.65 15.39
CA ASP A 356 0.57 3.39 14.93
C ASP A 356 -0.54 3.34 16.00
N SER A 357 -1.13 4.48 16.32
CA SER A 357 -2.17 4.63 17.36
C SER A 357 -3.38 3.73 17.10
N GLY A 358 -3.73 3.49 15.83
CA GLY A 358 -4.83 2.60 15.47
C GLY A 358 -4.57 1.16 15.88
N TYR A 359 -3.32 0.69 15.79
CA TYR A 359 -2.93 -0.64 16.25
C TYR A 359 -2.88 -0.72 17.77
N MET A 360 -2.26 0.26 18.43
CA MET A 360 -2.03 0.22 19.87
C MET A 360 -3.30 0.45 20.70
N LEU A 361 -4.18 1.34 20.24
CA LEU A 361 -5.25 1.93 21.06
C LEU A 361 -6.64 1.89 20.38
N GLY A 362 -6.71 1.52 19.10
CA GLY A 362 -7.94 1.65 18.32
C GLY A 362 -8.33 3.12 18.03
N ASP A 363 -7.39 4.05 18.14
CA ASP A 363 -7.56 5.49 17.89
C ASP A 363 -7.58 5.78 16.39
N GLY A 364 -8.78 5.69 15.82
CA GLY A 364 -9.06 5.93 14.42
C GLY A 364 -10.53 5.75 14.06
N VAL A 365 -10.89 6.20 12.87
CA VAL A 365 -12.21 6.06 12.23
C VAL A 365 -12.08 5.35 10.90
N TRP A 366 -13.14 4.66 10.46
CA TRP A 366 -13.12 3.91 9.21
C TRP A 366 -14.47 3.91 8.51
N GLU A 367 -14.47 3.56 7.23
CA GLU A 367 -15.64 3.41 6.41
C GLU A 367 -15.58 2.15 5.54
N GLY A 368 -16.76 1.61 5.24
CA GLY A 368 -16.95 0.49 4.33
C GLY A 368 -17.79 0.95 3.14
N ILE A 369 -17.17 1.11 1.97
CA ILE A 369 -17.80 1.66 0.77
C ILE A 369 -17.95 0.54 -0.28
N ARG A 370 -18.96 0.64 -1.14
CA ARG A 370 -19.13 -0.27 -2.29
C ARG A 370 -18.83 0.46 -3.60
N LEU A 371 -18.16 -0.24 -4.51
CA LEU A 371 -17.97 0.23 -5.88
C LEU A 371 -18.87 -0.57 -6.83
N HIS A 372 -19.72 0.14 -7.55
CA HIS A 372 -20.67 -0.41 -8.52
C HIS A 372 -20.56 0.40 -9.81
N GLN A 373 -20.25 -0.28 -10.93
CA GLN A 373 -20.16 0.35 -12.26
C GLN A 373 -19.29 1.64 -12.30
N GLY A 374 -18.17 1.64 -11.55
CA GLY A 374 -17.24 2.77 -11.46
C GLY A 374 -17.67 3.87 -10.48
N VAL A 375 -18.80 3.71 -9.80
CA VAL A 375 -19.38 4.65 -8.83
C VAL A 375 -19.18 4.17 -7.40
N LEU A 376 -18.62 5.04 -6.56
CA LEU A 376 -18.60 4.81 -5.11
C LEU A 376 -19.99 5.07 -4.54
N TYR A 377 -20.71 4.00 -4.20
CA TYR A 377 -22.10 4.07 -3.74
C TYR A 377 -22.21 4.87 -2.44
N LEU A 378 -23.04 5.92 -2.45
CA LEU A 378 -23.29 6.83 -1.31
C LEU A 378 -22.00 7.38 -0.68
N SER A 379 -20.99 7.67 -1.51
CA SER A 379 -19.68 8.08 -1.00
C SER A 379 -19.71 9.41 -0.25
N GLU A 380 -20.59 10.33 -0.64
CA GLU A 380 -20.74 11.62 0.05
C GLU A 380 -21.13 11.41 1.51
N GLU A 381 -22.16 10.60 1.75
CA GLU A 381 -22.64 10.27 3.09
C GLU A 381 -21.59 9.49 3.89
N HIS A 382 -20.86 8.57 3.24
CA HIS A 382 -19.75 7.85 3.86
C HIS A 382 -18.63 8.80 4.30
N PHE A 383 -18.21 9.73 3.45
CA PHE A 383 -17.16 10.69 3.78
C PHE A 383 -17.62 11.71 4.81
N GLU A 384 -18.86 12.19 4.75
CA GLU A 384 -19.41 13.08 5.78
C GLU A 384 -19.35 12.42 7.17
N ARG A 385 -19.80 11.17 7.30
CA ARG A 385 -19.74 10.43 8.56
C ARG A 385 -18.31 10.16 9.03
N LEU A 386 -17.39 9.85 8.11
CA LEU A 386 -15.96 9.69 8.43
C LEU A 386 -15.38 10.98 9.03
N PHE A 387 -15.65 12.13 8.39
CA PHE A 387 -15.17 13.44 8.84
C PHE A 387 -15.86 13.91 10.12
N GLU A 388 -17.15 13.62 10.32
CA GLU A 388 -17.85 13.84 11.59
C GLU A 388 -17.16 13.07 12.72
N GLY A 389 -16.88 11.78 12.52
CA GLY A 389 -16.16 10.95 13.48
C GLY A 389 -14.74 11.45 13.74
N ALA A 390 -14.00 11.82 12.70
CA ALA A 390 -12.66 12.38 12.82
C ALA A 390 -12.67 13.70 13.62
N LYS A 391 -13.64 14.58 13.36
CA LYS A 391 -13.82 15.83 14.10
C LYS A 391 -14.15 15.58 15.57
N ALA A 392 -14.99 14.59 15.87
CA ALA A 392 -15.37 14.24 17.24
C ALA A 392 -14.19 13.75 18.09
N VAL A 393 -13.21 13.07 17.47
CA VAL A 393 -11.96 12.68 18.12
C VAL A 393 -10.84 13.71 17.93
N ASP A 394 -11.15 14.93 17.49
CA ASP A 394 -10.19 16.01 17.24
C ASP A 394 -9.02 15.61 16.33
N MET A 395 -9.33 14.97 15.19
CA MET A 395 -8.35 14.50 14.20
C MET A 395 -8.50 15.26 12.89
N ASP A 396 -7.49 16.06 12.54
CA ASP A 396 -7.38 16.67 11.21
C ASP A 396 -6.67 15.71 10.24
N LEU A 397 -7.38 15.30 9.18
CA LEU A 397 -6.86 14.41 8.14
C LEU A 397 -5.82 15.10 7.24
N GLY A 398 -5.75 16.44 7.24
CA GLY A 398 -4.87 17.21 6.36
C GLY A 398 -5.24 17.11 4.88
N LEU A 399 -6.49 16.76 4.58
CA LEU A 399 -7.03 16.72 3.21
C LEU A 399 -8.55 16.95 3.19
N SER A 400 -9.06 17.39 2.05
CA SER A 400 -10.49 17.56 1.81
C SER A 400 -11.18 16.23 1.50
N ARG A 401 -12.52 16.19 1.60
CA ARG A 401 -13.32 15.02 1.19
C ARG A 401 -13.08 14.63 -0.27
N GLN A 402 -12.97 15.62 -1.16
CA GLN A 402 -12.64 15.41 -2.57
C GLN A 402 -11.26 14.77 -2.76
N GLN A 403 -10.23 15.26 -2.04
CA GLN A 403 -8.90 14.67 -2.09
C GLN A 403 -8.90 13.23 -1.57
N LEU A 404 -9.64 12.94 -0.50
CA LEU A 404 -9.77 11.57 0.02
C LEU A 404 -10.45 10.64 -0.99
N GLN A 405 -11.52 11.13 -1.63
CA GLN A 405 -12.21 10.39 -2.67
C GLN A 405 -11.29 10.09 -3.85
N GLN A 406 -10.44 11.05 -4.24
CA GLN A 406 -9.46 10.82 -5.30
C GLN A 406 -8.48 9.71 -4.94
N LEU A 407 -7.96 9.66 -3.71
CA LEU A 407 -7.11 8.54 -3.26
C LEU A 407 -7.82 7.18 -3.34
N VAL A 408 -9.13 7.14 -3.03
CA VAL A 408 -9.94 5.92 -3.17
C VAL A 408 -10.06 5.52 -4.63
N TYR A 409 -10.35 6.48 -5.54
CA TYR A 409 -10.41 6.22 -6.97
C TYR A 409 -9.05 5.77 -7.54
N ASP A 410 -7.96 6.44 -7.18
CA ASP A 410 -6.60 6.08 -7.59
C ASP A 410 -6.29 4.62 -7.19
N THR A 411 -6.73 4.21 -6.00
CA THR A 411 -6.54 2.83 -5.52
C THR A 411 -7.35 1.82 -6.34
N VAL A 412 -8.63 2.06 -6.60
CA VAL A 412 -9.46 1.09 -7.37
C VAL A 412 -9.11 1.09 -8.85
N ASP A 413 -8.73 2.22 -9.42
CA ASP A 413 -8.32 2.36 -10.82
C ASP A 413 -6.99 1.64 -11.08
N ALA A 414 -6.04 1.74 -10.14
CA ALA A 414 -4.80 0.99 -10.21
C ALA A 414 -5.00 -0.54 -10.15
N ASN A 415 -6.10 -0.99 -9.55
CA ASN A 415 -6.49 -2.40 -9.52
C ASN A 415 -7.39 -2.82 -10.69
N GLY A 416 -7.75 -1.91 -11.60
CA GLY A 416 -8.68 -2.19 -12.70
C GLY A 416 -10.09 -2.57 -12.21
N MET A 417 -10.49 -2.10 -11.04
CA MET A 417 -11.77 -2.44 -10.40
C MET A 417 -12.88 -1.49 -10.85
N SER A 418 -14.03 -2.07 -11.22
CA SER A 418 -15.21 -1.29 -11.64
C SER A 418 -16.50 -1.70 -10.94
N SER A 419 -16.65 -2.95 -10.50
CA SER A 419 -17.88 -3.40 -9.82
C SER A 419 -17.57 -4.58 -8.89
N GLY A 420 -18.52 -4.89 -8.01
CA GLY A 420 -18.41 -6.04 -7.10
C GLY A 420 -17.36 -5.89 -6.03
N VAL A 421 -16.94 -4.66 -5.74
CA VAL A 421 -15.80 -4.37 -4.87
C VAL A 421 -16.27 -3.75 -3.56
N HIS A 422 -15.70 -4.23 -2.47
CA HIS A 422 -15.83 -3.63 -1.15
C HIS A 422 -14.53 -2.92 -0.80
N ILE A 423 -14.63 -1.67 -0.38
CA ILE A 423 -13.50 -0.83 -0.01
C ILE A 423 -13.57 -0.58 1.48
N ARG A 424 -12.52 -0.95 2.19
CA ARG A 424 -12.33 -0.56 3.59
C ARG A 424 -11.36 0.61 3.63
N LEU A 425 -11.88 1.78 3.98
CA LEU A 425 -11.11 3.00 4.18
C LEU A 425 -10.87 3.16 5.69
N MET A 426 -9.61 3.20 6.11
CA MET A 426 -9.22 3.29 7.51
C MET A 426 -8.34 4.51 7.72
N VAL A 427 -8.63 5.29 8.75
CA VAL A 427 -7.88 6.48 9.13
C VAL A 427 -7.53 6.37 10.61
N THR A 428 -6.24 6.34 10.92
CA THR A 428 -5.74 6.28 12.30
C THR A 428 -5.05 7.58 12.65
N ARG A 429 -4.94 7.89 13.95
CA ARG A 429 -4.20 9.08 14.42
C ARG A 429 -2.78 9.17 13.86
N GLY A 430 -2.15 8.02 13.60
CA GLY A 430 -0.81 7.93 13.04
C GLY A 430 0.23 7.41 14.01
N LEU A 431 1.50 7.61 13.66
CA LEU A 431 2.66 7.06 14.35
C LEU A 431 2.90 7.75 15.70
N LYS A 432 3.35 7.00 16.70
CA LYS A 432 3.83 7.56 17.97
C LYS A 432 5.29 7.14 18.24
N PRO A 433 6.05 7.94 19.03
CA PRO A 433 7.40 7.59 19.44
C PRO A 433 7.44 6.44 20.46
N THR A 434 6.34 6.22 21.20
CA THR A 434 6.23 5.20 22.25
C THR A 434 4.75 4.82 22.46
N PRO A 435 4.43 3.62 22.97
CA PRO A 435 3.06 3.23 23.30
C PRO A 435 2.45 4.10 24.39
N TYR A 436 1.71 5.14 23.99
CA TYR A 436 1.09 6.09 24.91
C TYR A 436 -0.15 6.76 24.32
N GLN A 437 -1.14 7.06 25.16
CA GLN A 437 -2.49 7.46 24.74
C GLN A 437 -2.65 8.91 24.34
N ASN A 438 -1.74 9.81 24.75
CA ASN A 438 -1.90 11.23 24.49
C ASN A 438 -1.79 11.53 22.98
N PRO A 439 -2.76 12.23 22.36
CA PRO A 439 -2.69 12.59 20.93
C PRO A 439 -1.55 13.58 20.62
N ASN A 440 -1.10 14.40 21.57
CA ASN A 440 -0.07 15.44 21.36
C ASN A 440 1.33 14.89 21.02
N ILE A 441 1.59 13.62 21.31
CA ILE A 441 2.87 12.98 20.99
C ILE A 441 2.86 12.28 19.62
N THR A 442 1.78 12.42 18.85
CA THR A 442 1.67 11.84 17.51
C THR A 442 2.67 12.51 16.57
N ILE A 443 3.36 11.70 15.77
CA ILE A 443 4.36 12.15 14.80
C ILE A 443 3.67 12.32 13.46
N GLY A 444 3.62 13.56 12.97
CA GLY A 444 3.06 13.89 11.66
C GLY A 444 1.53 13.86 11.66
N MET A 445 0.98 13.44 10.53
CA MET A 445 -0.45 13.45 10.21
C MET A 445 -1.09 12.06 10.40
N PRO A 446 -2.44 11.95 10.32
CA PRO A 446 -3.13 10.67 10.30
C PRO A 446 -2.67 9.73 9.17
N THR A 447 -2.50 8.45 9.48
CA THR A 447 -2.27 7.39 8.49
C THR A 447 -3.59 7.06 7.81
N ILE A 448 -3.58 6.93 6.48
CA ILE A 448 -4.76 6.51 5.69
C ILE A 448 -4.45 5.21 4.96
N VAL A 449 -5.34 4.23 5.07
CA VAL A 449 -5.23 2.93 4.40
C VAL A 449 -6.53 2.62 3.64
N ILE A 450 -6.40 2.25 2.37
CA ILE A 450 -7.50 1.95 1.46
C ILE A 450 -7.32 0.52 0.96
N VAL A 451 -8.20 -0.38 1.43
CA VAL A 451 -8.18 -1.80 1.08
C VAL A 451 -9.37 -2.13 0.19
N PRO A 452 -9.18 -2.24 -1.13
CA PRO A 452 -10.22 -2.73 -2.02
C PRO A 452 -10.16 -4.26 -2.18
N GLU A 453 -11.31 -4.91 -2.19
CA GLU A 453 -11.43 -6.37 -2.42
C GLU A 453 -12.58 -6.65 -3.41
N HIS A 454 -12.33 -7.53 -4.38
CA HIS A 454 -13.40 -8.21 -5.13
C HIS A 454 -14.18 -9.08 -4.15
N LYS A 455 -15.38 -8.64 -3.78
CA LYS A 455 -16.09 -9.18 -2.62
C LYS A 455 -17.58 -9.17 -2.91
N GLU A 456 -18.01 -10.11 -3.74
CA GLU A 456 -19.44 -10.28 -4.02
C GLU A 456 -20.15 -10.91 -2.82
N PRO A 457 -21.23 -10.28 -2.32
CA PRO A 457 -22.03 -10.85 -1.25
C PRO A 457 -22.65 -12.17 -1.69
N SER A 458 -22.65 -13.18 -0.81
CA SER A 458 -23.39 -14.41 -1.07
C SER A 458 -24.90 -14.11 -1.15
N PRO A 459 -25.65 -14.72 -2.08
CA PRO A 459 -27.10 -14.57 -2.14
C PRO A 459 -27.81 -15.25 -0.97
N VAL A 460 -27.19 -16.27 -0.36
CA VAL A 460 -27.83 -17.16 0.63
C VAL A 460 -28.45 -16.39 1.81
N PRO A 461 -27.73 -15.47 2.51
CA PRO A 461 -28.36 -14.71 3.60
C PRO A 461 -29.56 -13.88 3.16
N ARG A 462 -29.53 -13.32 1.93
CA ARG A 462 -30.63 -12.48 1.42
C ARG A 462 -31.88 -13.27 1.06
N GLU A 463 -31.74 -14.55 0.72
CA GLU A 463 -32.83 -15.43 0.32
C GLU A 463 -33.39 -16.24 1.49
N VAL A 464 -32.50 -16.88 2.26
CA VAL A 464 -32.85 -17.79 3.36
C VAL A 464 -33.05 -17.04 4.68
N GLY A 465 -32.33 -15.94 4.87
CA GLY A 465 -32.30 -15.19 6.12
C GLY A 465 -31.30 -15.74 7.14
N ILE A 466 -31.14 -14.98 8.23
CA ILE A 466 -30.19 -15.26 9.32
C ILE A 466 -30.90 -15.47 10.66
N ARG A 467 -30.16 -16.06 11.60
CA ARG A 467 -30.60 -16.34 12.98
C ARG A 467 -29.84 -15.44 13.94
N LEU A 468 -30.55 -14.74 14.82
CA LEU A 468 -29.95 -13.88 15.82
C LEU A 468 -29.97 -14.51 17.21
N PHE A 469 -28.98 -14.12 18.02
CA PHE A 469 -28.96 -14.39 19.46
C PHE A 469 -28.79 -13.09 20.23
N THR A 470 -29.67 -12.86 21.20
CA THR A 470 -29.65 -11.69 22.05
C THR A 470 -28.54 -11.83 23.09
N VAL A 471 -27.65 -10.86 23.13
CA VAL A 471 -26.46 -10.89 23.97
C VAL A 471 -26.59 -10.04 25.22
N HIS A 472 -25.82 -10.39 26.24
CA HIS A 472 -25.72 -9.59 27.48
C HIS A 472 -24.87 -8.32 27.26
N VAL A 473 -24.01 -8.32 26.23
CA VAL A 473 -23.17 -7.18 25.87
C VAL A 473 -24.06 -6.02 25.40
N ARG A 474 -24.11 -4.95 26.21
CA ARG A 474 -24.93 -3.77 25.91
C ARG A 474 -24.20 -2.82 24.97
N ARG A 475 -24.99 -2.03 24.24
CA ARG A 475 -24.47 -0.89 23.48
C ARG A 475 -24.58 0.36 24.34
N GLY A 476 -23.43 0.92 24.70
CA GLY A 476 -23.34 2.06 25.62
C GLY A 476 -23.95 3.35 25.07
N PRO A 477 -24.20 4.33 25.95
CA PRO A 477 -24.57 5.69 25.57
C PRO A 477 -23.37 6.48 24.99
N PRO A 478 -23.62 7.63 24.32
CA PRO A 478 -22.56 8.42 23.70
C PRO A 478 -21.46 8.96 24.64
N ASP A 479 -21.75 9.10 25.92
CA ASP A 479 -20.84 9.58 26.97
C ASP A 479 -19.87 8.51 27.51
N VAL A 480 -19.95 7.26 27.01
CA VAL A 480 -18.97 6.19 27.33
C VAL A 480 -18.05 5.94 26.15
N GLN A 481 -18.64 5.57 25.02
CA GLN A 481 -17.98 5.47 23.72
C GLN A 481 -19.08 5.68 22.69
N ASP A 482 -19.03 6.81 21.99
CA ASP A 482 -20.09 7.17 21.05
C ASP A 482 -20.30 6.08 19.99
N PRO A 483 -21.47 5.41 20.00
CA PRO A 483 -21.74 4.36 19.05
C PRO A 483 -21.99 4.88 17.64
N GLY A 484 -22.23 6.19 17.49
CA GLY A 484 -22.37 6.90 16.23
C GLY A 484 -21.07 7.05 15.46
N TRP A 485 -19.90 6.94 16.12
CA TRP A 485 -18.61 6.94 15.44
C TRP A 485 -18.31 5.54 14.89
N ASN A 486 -17.99 5.46 13.59
CA ASN A 486 -17.45 4.23 13.03
C ASN A 486 -15.96 4.08 13.37
N SER A 487 -15.67 3.83 14.65
CA SER A 487 -14.30 3.77 15.18
C SER A 487 -13.63 2.40 14.99
N HIS A 488 -12.29 2.38 15.09
CA HIS A 488 -11.48 1.16 15.10
C HIS A 488 -11.66 0.34 16.40
N SER A 489 -12.08 0.97 17.50
CA SER A 489 -12.33 0.34 18.80
C SER A 489 -13.61 -0.51 18.81
N LYS A 490 -13.55 -1.69 18.17
CA LYS A 490 -14.69 -2.60 17.94
C LYS A 490 -14.84 -3.73 18.96
N LEU A 491 -14.10 -3.72 20.08
CA LEU A 491 -14.10 -4.82 21.05
C LEU A 491 -15.50 -5.13 21.61
N ASN A 492 -16.33 -4.11 21.85
CA ASN A 492 -17.74 -4.28 22.25
C ASN A 492 -18.54 -5.12 21.24
N CYS A 493 -18.41 -4.83 19.93
CA CYS A 493 -19.06 -5.59 18.87
C CYS A 493 -18.49 -7.01 18.74
N ILE A 494 -17.17 -7.17 18.91
CA ILE A 494 -16.50 -8.47 18.86
C ILE A 494 -16.96 -9.37 20.02
N ALA A 495 -17.06 -8.82 21.24
CA ALA A 495 -17.55 -9.56 22.40
C ALA A 495 -18.99 -10.06 22.20
N ALA A 496 -19.87 -9.23 21.62
CA ALA A 496 -21.22 -9.63 21.23
C ALA A 496 -21.19 -10.77 20.20
N CYS A 497 -20.39 -10.64 19.14
CA CYS A 497 -20.23 -11.65 18.10
C CYS A 497 -19.74 -13.00 18.67
N ILE A 498 -18.76 -12.99 19.58
CA ILE A 498 -18.26 -14.21 20.23
C ILE A 498 -19.39 -14.94 20.96
N GLN A 499 -20.25 -14.21 21.69
CA GLN A 499 -21.37 -14.83 22.40
C GLN A 499 -22.40 -15.45 21.43
N ALA A 500 -22.79 -14.73 20.38
CA ALA A 500 -23.73 -15.25 19.38
C ALA A 500 -23.18 -16.49 18.67
N ASN A 501 -21.89 -16.48 18.29
CA ASN A 501 -21.22 -17.63 17.67
C ASN A 501 -21.25 -18.86 18.59
N LYS A 502 -20.99 -18.68 19.90
CA LYS A 502 -21.06 -19.77 20.88
C LYS A 502 -22.48 -20.29 21.09
N ALA A 503 -23.49 -19.45 20.92
CA ALA A 503 -24.89 -19.85 20.90
C ALA A 503 -25.33 -20.49 19.56
N GLY A 504 -24.46 -20.53 18.55
CA GLY A 504 -24.74 -21.11 17.23
C GLY A 504 -25.64 -20.24 16.34
N ALA A 505 -25.76 -18.95 16.65
CA ALA A 505 -26.44 -17.95 15.82
C ALA A 505 -25.48 -17.30 14.83
N ASP A 506 -26.05 -16.60 13.85
CA ASP A 506 -25.33 -16.01 12.71
C ASP A 506 -24.92 -14.55 12.99
N GLU A 507 -25.65 -13.84 13.85
CA GLU A 507 -25.32 -12.50 14.31
C GLU A 507 -25.90 -12.22 15.73
N ALA A 508 -25.33 -11.25 16.45
CA ALA A 508 -25.77 -10.87 17.79
C ALA A 508 -26.80 -9.72 17.75
N LEU A 509 -27.91 -9.87 18.48
CA LEU A 509 -28.85 -8.78 18.76
C LEU A 509 -28.45 -8.10 20.09
N MET A 510 -28.12 -6.80 20.03
CA MET A 510 -27.64 -6.02 21.16
C MET A 510 -28.74 -5.08 21.67
N LEU A 511 -28.81 -4.93 22.99
CA LEU A 511 -29.74 -4.02 23.66
C LEU A 511 -29.01 -2.80 24.22
N ASP A 512 -29.75 -1.72 24.46
CA ASP A 512 -29.28 -0.56 25.20
C ASP A 512 -29.26 -0.83 26.73
N PRO A 513 -28.75 0.11 27.55
CA PRO A 513 -28.70 -0.05 29.00
C PRO A 513 -30.08 -0.14 29.66
N GLN A 514 -31.13 0.36 29.01
CA GLN A 514 -32.52 0.31 29.50
C GLN A 514 -33.24 -0.98 29.09
N GLY A 515 -32.62 -1.81 28.26
CA GLY A 515 -33.16 -3.10 27.80
C GLY A 515 -34.01 -3.00 26.54
N PHE A 516 -34.02 -1.85 25.85
CA PHE A 516 -34.60 -1.76 24.51
C PHE A 516 -33.63 -2.30 23.47
N VAL A 517 -34.18 -2.72 22.33
CA VAL A 517 -33.38 -3.15 21.18
C VAL A 517 -32.59 -1.96 20.66
N ALA A 518 -31.29 -2.16 20.39
CA ALA A 518 -30.40 -1.12 19.90
C ALA A 518 -29.93 -1.38 18.46
N THR A 519 -29.17 -2.46 18.25
CA THR A 519 -28.49 -2.76 16.98
C THR A 519 -28.02 -4.22 16.95
N CYS A 520 -27.42 -4.67 15.85
CA CYS A 520 -26.60 -5.87 15.83
C CYS A 520 -25.09 -5.55 15.92
N ASN A 521 -24.23 -6.56 16.06
CA ASN A 521 -22.78 -6.34 16.18
C ASN A 521 -22.13 -5.75 14.91
N SER A 522 -22.73 -5.94 13.73
CA SER A 522 -22.18 -5.42 12.46
C SER A 522 -23.20 -4.78 11.53
N THR A 523 -24.49 -4.79 11.89
CA THR A 523 -25.61 -4.28 11.09
C THR A 523 -26.63 -3.54 11.97
N ASN A 524 -27.49 -2.72 11.36
CA ASN A 524 -28.67 -2.16 12.04
C ASN A 524 -29.83 -3.17 11.99
N PHE A 525 -30.77 -3.08 12.92
CA PHE A 525 -31.89 -4.03 13.06
C PHE A 525 -33.24 -3.35 12.87
N PHE A 526 -34.22 -4.09 12.33
CA PHE A 526 -35.59 -3.63 12.11
C PHE A 526 -36.57 -4.78 12.36
N ILE A 527 -37.81 -4.43 12.72
CA ILE A 527 -38.95 -5.34 12.73
C ILE A 527 -40.08 -4.81 11.85
N VAL A 528 -40.94 -5.70 11.38
CA VAL A 528 -42.22 -5.38 10.74
C VAL A 528 -43.31 -5.85 11.67
N ARG A 529 -44.20 -4.94 12.02
CA ARG A 529 -45.28 -5.24 12.97
C ARG A 529 -46.50 -4.41 12.65
N LYS A 530 -47.65 -5.08 12.50
CA LYS A 530 -48.95 -4.43 12.19
C LYS A 530 -48.89 -3.61 10.90
N GLY A 531 -48.19 -4.12 9.90
CA GLY A 531 -48.02 -3.46 8.60
C GLY A 531 -47.04 -2.29 8.57
N GLU A 532 -46.31 -2.04 9.67
CA GLU A 532 -45.36 -0.93 9.76
C GLU A 532 -43.92 -1.43 10.00
N VAL A 533 -42.95 -0.71 9.46
CA VAL A 533 -41.52 -0.94 9.69
C VAL A 533 -41.08 -0.16 10.94
N TRP A 534 -40.50 -0.84 11.92
CA TRP A 534 -40.02 -0.21 13.15
C TRP A 534 -38.50 -0.29 13.20
N ALA A 535 -37.86 0.86 13.37
CA ALA A 535 -36.43 1.01 13.58
C ALA A 535 -36.17 1.38 15.04
N PRO A 536 -35.14 0.80 15.70
CA PRO A 536 -34.71 1.23 17.02
C PRO A 536 -34.30 2.70 17.05
N SER A 537 -34.43 3.35 18.20
CA SER A 537 -33.91 4.70 18.45
C SER A 537 -32.41 4.83 18.11
N PRO A 538 -31.95 5.96 17.54
CA PRO A 538 -30.58 6.12 17.05
C PRO A 538 -29.57 6.35 18.18
N ARG A 539 -30.03 6.48 19.43
CA ARG A 539 -29.21 6.83 20.61
C ARG A 539 -28.07 5.85 20.91
N HIS A 540 -28.27 4.57 20.62
CA HIS A 540 -27.35 3.48 21.00
C HIS A 540 -26.87 2.67 19.80
N GLN A 541 -26.63 3.31 18.65
CA GLN A 541 -26.20 2.59 17.45
C GLN A 541 -25.40 3.47 16.49
N LEU A 542 -24.75 2.81 15.53
CA LEU A 542 -24.14 3.54 14.41
C LEU A 542 -25.25 4.14 13.54
N ARG A 543 -25.04 5.39 13.10
CA ARG A 543 -25.90 6.05 12.09
C ARG A 543 -25.67 5.41 10.73
N GLY A 544 -26.28 4.25 10.51
CA GLY A 544 -26.08 3.44 9.31
C GLY A 544 -26.62 4.13 8.06
N ILE A 545 -25.79 4.25 7.02
CA ILE A 545 -26.19 4.85 5.74
C ILE A 545 -27.26 4.00 5.05
N THR A 546 -27.10 2.67 5.05
CA THR A 546 -28.13 1.75 4.52
C THR A 546 -29.42 1.80 5.35
N ARG A 547 -29.33 2.00 6.67
CA ARG A 547 -30.49 2.20 7.55
C ARG A 547 -31.27 3.45 7.15
N ALA A 548 -30.58 4.59 7.03
CA ALA A 548 -31.18 5.85 6.58
C ALA A 548 -31.83 5.69 5.20
N ARG A 549 -31.12 5.05 4.26
CA ARG A 549 -31.65 4.79 2.92
C ARG A 549 -32.90 3.91 2.92
N VAL A 550 -32.98 2.89 3.78
CA VAL A 550 -34.19 2.07 3.91
C VAL A 550 -35.36 2.89 4.48
N GLN A 551 -35.12 3.77 5.46
CA GLN A 551 -36.17 4.64 6.00
C GLN A 551 -36.68 5.65 4.96
N GLU A 552 -35.79 6.18 4.11
CA GLU A 552 -36.15 7.02 2.96
C GLU A 552 -36.96 6.24 1.93
N LEU A 553 -36.51 5.04 1.54
CA LEU A 553 -37.27 4.18 0.63
C LEU A 553 -38.66 3.85 1.16
N CYS A 554 -38.80 3.66 2.48
CA CYS A 554 -40.11 3.50 3.09
C CYS A 554 -40.99 4.74 2.88
N ARG A 555 -40.44 5.94 3.15
CA ARG A 555 -41.14 7.22 2.97
C ARG A 555 -41.56 7.44 1.51
N ASP A 556 -40.65 7.22 0.58
CA ASP A 556 -40.85 7.45 -0.85
C ASP A 556 -41.84 6.47 -1.49
N ASN A 557 -42.18 5.38 -0.79
CA ASN A 557 -43.08 4.32 -1.27
C ASN A 557 -44.30 4.11 -0.37
N ASP A 558 -44.63 5.11 0.45
CA ASP A 558 -45.78 5.12 1.37
C ASP A 558 -45.84 3.91 2.31
N ILE A 559 -44.66 3.42 2.74
CA ILE A 559 -44.52 2.37 3.74
C ILE A 559 -44.39 3.05 5.10
N PRO A 560 -45.34 2.86 6.04
CA PRO A 560 -45.23 3.42 7.38
C PRO A 560 -43.95 2.94 8.06
N CYS A 561 -43.06 3.86 8.39
CA CYS A 561 -41.81 3.57 9.07
C CYS A 561 -41.67 4.47 10.29
N ARG A 562 -41.55 3.85 11.47
CA ARG A 562 -41.39 4.56 12.75
C ARG A 562 -40.03 4.30 13.36
N GLU A 563 -39.45 5.33 13.94
CA GLU A 563 -38.28 5.21 14.80
C GLU A 563 -38.78 5.22 16.26
N THR A 564 -38.61 4.12 16.98
CA THR A 564 -39.21 3.95 18.31
C THR A 564 -38.43 2.97 19.18
N ASP A 565 -38.59 3.07 20.49
CA ASP A 565 -38.06 2.11 21.44
C ASP A 565 -38.98 0.87 21.51
N PHE A 566 -38.40 -0.32 21.45
CA PHE A 566 -39.13 -1.57 21.61
C PHE A 566 -38.27 -2.65 22.27
N TYR A 567 -38.91 -3.58 22.97
CA TYR A 567 -38.26 -4.66 23.73
C TYR A 567 -38.38 -6.01 23.02
N LEU A 568 -37.70 -7.02 23.55
CA LEU A 568 -37.66 -8.38 22.97
C LEU A 568 -39.04 -9.02 22.76
N THR A 569 -40.01 -8.78 23.63
CA THR A 569 -41.39 -9.28 23.44
C THR A 569 -41.98 -8.84 22.10
N GLN A 570 -41.66 -7.62 21.65
CA GLN A 570 -42.14 -7.07 20.37
C GLN A 570 -41.31 -7.60 19.19
N VAL A 571 -40.03 -7.94 19.41
CA VAL A 571 -39.21 -8.67 18.43
C VAL A 571 -39.76 -10.06 18.19
N TYR A 572 -39.98 -10.83 19.26
CA TYR A 572 -40.46 -12.21 19.16
C TYR A 572 -41.87 -12.32 18.59
N SER A 573 -42.68 -11.26 18.67
CA SER A 573 -44.04 -11.20 18.13
C SER A 573 -44.14 -10.38 16.84
N ALA A 574 -43.01 -10.08 16.19
CA ALA A 574 -42.99 -9.38 14.91
C ALA A 574 -43.45 -10.29 13.76
N ASP A 575 -44.08 -9.69 12.76
CA ASP A 575 -44.51 -10.37 11.54
C ASP A 575 -43.29 -10.70 10.66
N GLU A 576 -42.30 -9.80 10.63
CA GLU A 576 -41.00 -10.01 9.98
C GLU A 576 -39.91 -9.29 10.79
N ALA A 577 -38.65 -9.67 10.57
CA ALA A 577 -37.49 -8.91 11.04
C ALA A 577 -36.41 -8.91 9.96
N PHE A 578 -35.54 -7.91 9.97
CA PHE A 578 -34.41 -7.83 9.03
C PHE A 578 -33.28 -6.96 9.59
N VAL A 579 -32.09 -7.12 9.01
CA VAL A 579 -30.93 -6.28 9.28
C VAL A 579 -30.48 -5.53 8.04
N THR A 580 -29.78 -4.40 8.24
CA THR A 580 -29.24 -3.59 7.15
C THR A 580 -27.76 -3.26 7.32
N GLY A 581 -27.02 -3.23 6.20
CA GLY A 581 -25.63 -2.79 6.18
C GLY A 581 -25.07 -2.62 4.76
N THR A 582 -24.01 -1.83 4.60
CA THR A 582 -23.46 -1.46 3.29
C THR A 582 -23.00 -2.67 2.46
N PHE A 583 -22.52 -3.74 3.12
CA PHE A 583 -22.04 -4.92 2.40
C PHE A 583 -23.18 -5.76 1.80
N ALA A 584 -24.22 -6.06 2.57
CA ALA A 584 -25.24 -7.04 2.17
C ALA A 584 -26.64 -6.45 1.91
N GLY A 585 -26.83 -5.14 2.07
CA GLY A 585 -28.11 -4.48 1.88
C GLY A 585 -29.10 -4.88 2.96
N VAL A 586 -30.27 -5.38 2.56
CA VAL A 586 -31.35 -5.85 3.44
C VAL A 586 -31.31 -7.39 3.54
N ILE A 587 -31.12 -7.93 4.75
CA ILE A 587 -31.09 -9.37 5.04
C ILE A 587 -32.26 -9.73 5.98
N PRO A 588 -33.12 -10.70 5.64
CA PRO A 588 -34.19 -11.18 6.53
C PRO A 588 -33.64 -11.87 7.78
N VAL A 589 -34.31 -11.69 8.91
CA VAL A 589 -34.06 -12.41 10.15
C VAL A 589 -35.22 -13.37 10.38
N VAL A 590 -34.92 -14.67 10.37
CA VAL A 590 -35.93 -15.73 10.43
C VAL A 590 -36.07 -16.34 11.83
N GLN A 591 -35.11 -16.10 12.71
CA GLN A 591 -35.11 -16.62 14.06
C GLN A 591 -34.39 -15.66 15.01
N VAL A 592 -34.93 -15.49 16.23
CA VAL A 592 -34.25 -14.80 17.33
C VAL A 592 -34.38 -15.64 18.60
N ASP A 593 -33.26 -15.95 19.26
CA ASP A 593 -33.24 -16.71 20.53
C ASP A 593 -34.01 -18.03 20.48
N GLY A 594 -33.86 -18.76 19.37
CA GLY A 594 -34.55 -20.02 19.12
C GLY A 594 -35.99 -19.89 18.62
N ARG A 595 -36.59 -18.70 18.65
CA ARG A 595 -37.99 -18.46 18.23
C ARG A 595 -38.04 -18.07 16.76
N VAL A 596 -38.89 -18.76 16.01
CA VAL A 596 -39.19 -18.43 14.61
C VAL A 596 -39.86 -17.05 14.55
N ILE A 597 -39.38 -16.18 13.67
CA ILE A 597 -40.02 -14.88 13.39
C ILE A 597 -40.93 -15.04 12.17
N GLY A 598 -42.18 -14.62 12.30
CA GLY A 598 -43.19 -14.79 11.25
C GLY A 598 -43.31 -16.24 10.78
N SER A 599 -43.04 -16.48 9.49
CA SER A 599 -43.07 -17.81 8.87
C SER A 599 -41.72 -18.56 8.89
N GLY A 600 -40.67 -17.96 9.47
CA GLY A 600 -39.31 -18.50 9.44
C GLY A 600 -38.65 -18.44 8.06
N ARG A 601 -39.18 -17.58 7.18
CA ARG A 601 -38.69 -17.33 5.82
C ARG A 601 -38.71 -15.83 5.55
N ARG A 602 -38.08 -15.41 4.45
CA ARG A 602 -38.18 -14.03 3.96
C ARG A 602 -39.65 -13.63 3.78
N GLY A 603 -40.08 -12.60 4.51
CA GLY A 603 -41.43 -12.05 4.40
C GLY A 603 -41.61 -11.04 3.25
N PRO A 604 -42.86 -10.67 2.94
CA PRO A 604 -43.20 -9.79 1.82
C PRO A 604 -42.62 -8.38 1.97
N MET A 605 -42.59 -7.80 3.17
CA MET A 605 -42.05 -6.46 3.37
C MET A 605 -40.53 -6.45 3.17
N ALA A 606 -39.80 -7.41 3.74
CA ALA A 606 -38.36 -7.54 3.53
C ALA A 606 -38.03 -7.75 2.04
N ALA A 607 -38.82 -8.57 1.31
CA ALA A 607 -38.66 -8.75 -0.13
C ALA A 607 -38.91 -7.47 -0.92
N ARG A 608 -39.95 -6.70 -0.59
CA ARG A 608 -40.26 -5.40 -1.20
C ARG A 608 -39.10 -4.42 -0.99
N LEU A 609 -38.57 -4.32 0.23
CA LEU A 609 -37.43 -3.44 0.54
C LEU A 609 -36.14 -3.87 -0.17
N GLN A 610 -35.91 -5.18 -0.35
CA GLN A 610 -34.78 -5.67 -1.15
C GLN A 610 -34.87 -5.21 -2.61
N GLN A 611 -36.05 -5.27 -3.21
CA GLN A 611 -36.29 -4.83 -4.60
C GLN A 611 -36.11 -3.33 -4.74
N LEU A 612 -36.73 -2.54 -3.84
CA LEU A 612 -36.60 -1.08 -3.83
C LEU A 612 -35.13 -0.65 -3.65
N HIS A 613 -34.41 -1.28 -2.73
CA HIS A 613 -32.99 -0.99 -2.52
C HIS A 613 -32.13 -1.34 -3.73
N ALA A 614 -32.37 -2.49 -4.37
CA ALA A 614 -31.64 -2.87 -5.59
C ALA A 614 -31.88 -1.87 -6.72
N ALA A 615 -33.15 -1.51 -6.98
CA ALA A 615 -33.52 -0.53 -7.99
C ALA A 615 -32.89 0.85 -7.71
N PHE A 616 -32.84 1.26 -6.44
CA PHE A 616 -32.17 2.49 -6.05
C PHE A 616 -30.65 2.45 -6.32
N VAL A 617 -29.97 1.35 -5.97
CA VAL A 617 -28.53 1.20 -6.26
C VAL A 617 -28.27 1.31 -7.76
N ASP A 618 -29.06 0.62 -8.58
CA ASP A 618 -28.93 0.65 -10.04
C ASP A 618 -29.13 2.07 -10.58
N SER A 619 -30.19 2.76 -10.14
CA SER A 619 -30.47 4.14 -10.53
C SER A 619 -29.39 5.12 -10.07
N TYR A 620 -28.84 4.92 -8.86
CA TYR A 620 -27.79 5.78 -8.32
C TYR A 620 -26.51 5.64 -9.12
N CYS A 621 -26.14 4.41 -9.50
CA CYS A 621 -24.89 4.12 -10.22
C CYS A 621 -24.99 4.44 -11.71
N ALA A 622 -26.18 4.48 -12.29
CA ALA A 622 -26.41 4.87 -13.68
C ALA A 622 -25.94 6.30 -14.02
N THR A 623 -25.75 7.17 -13.02
CA THR A 623 -25.24 8.54 -13.24
C THR A 623 -23.75 8.60 -13.58
N GLY A 624 -23.03 7.48 -13.50
CA GLY A 624 -21.59 7.43 -13.70
C GLY A 624 -20.78 7.96 -12.52
N ARG A 625 -19.44 7.97 -12.68
CA ARG A 625 -18.48 8.36 -11.63
C ARG A 625 -18.79 9.78 -11.13
N ARG A 626 -18.98 9.90 -9.82
CA ARG A 626 -19.19 11.18 -9.13
C ARG A 626 -17.90 11.63 -8.45
N VAL A 627 -17.56 12.90 -8.64
CA VAL A 627 -16.51 13.59 -7.91
C VAL A 627 -17.19 14.56 -6.96
N LEU A 628 -16.77 14.56 -5.69
CA LEU A 628 -17.29 15.52 -4.71
C LEU A 628 -16.78 16.93 -5.02
N ASP A 629 -17.63 17.91 -4.71
CA ASP A 629 -17.32 19.33 -4.80
C ASP A 629 -16.39 19.81 -3.67
#